data_AF-A0A7Y2GPA8-F1
#
_entry.id   AF-A0A7Y2GPA8-F1
#
_cell.length_a   1.000
_cell.length_b   1.000
_cell.length_c   1.000
_cell.angle_alpha   90.00
_cell.angle_beta   90.00
_cell.angle_gamma   90.00
#
_symmetry.space_group_name_H-M   'P 1'
#
loop_
_entity.id
_entity.type
_entity.pdbx_description
1 polymer ?
#
loop_
_entity_poly.entity_id
_entity_poly.type
_entity_poly.pdbx_seq_one_letter_code
_entity_poly.pdbx_strand_id
1 'polypeptide(L)'
;GNGSWYFAEHYPQLFSAAIPMASAYPIGEKIDVPLYVIHCAKDELFDISRTRRWVYKTKGAGTELTFVSNNKLTHYQGCSYVDELKRAGAWLQNIWKEK
;
A
#
# COMPACT_ATOMS: atom_id res chain seq x y z
N GLY A 1 0.01 7.43 -1.37
CA GLY A 1 -0.40 7.49 0.04
C GLY A 1 -1.90 7.33 0.15
N ASN A 2 -2.60 8.19 0.90
CA ASN A 2 -4.05 8.06 1.15
C ASN A 2 -4.91 8.09 -0.12
N GLY A 3 -4.57 8.93 -1.11
CA GLY A 3 -5.31 8.96 -2.39
C GLY A 3 -5.31 7.61 -3.11
N SER A 4 -4.20 6.86 -3.06
CA SER A 4 -4.11 5.54 -3.68
C SER A 4 -5.07 4.53 -3.04
N TRP A 5 -5.26 4.61 -1.72
CA TRP A 5 -6.27 3.80 -1.02
C TRP A 5 -7.69 4.19 -1.45
N TYR A 6 -7.99 5.49 -1.38
CA TYR A 6 -9.30 6.03 -1.72
C TYR A 6 -9.76 5.65 -3.13
N PHE A 7 -8.88 5.79 -4.13
CA PHE A 7 -9.22 5.44 -5.51
C PHE A 7 -9.38 3.93 -5.72
N ALA A 8 -8.60 3.11 -5.02
CA ALA A 8 -8.73 1.66 -5.08
C ALA A 8 -10.05 1.19 -4.46
N GLU A 9 -10.47 1.81 -3.35
CA GLU A 9 -11.73 1.52 -2.67
C GLU A 9 -12.95 1.93 -3.51
N HIS A 10 -12.99 3.17 -3.98
CA HIS A 10 -14.21 3.73 -4.58
C HIS A 10 -14.31 3.57 -6.09
N TYR A 11 -13.19 3.33 -6.78
CA TYR A 11 -13.15 3.23 -8.23
C TYR A 11 -12.32 2.02 -8.73
N PRO A 12 -12.52 0.81 -8.18
CA PRO A 12 -11.71 -0.37 -8.53
C PRO A 12 -11.78 -0.71 -10.03
N GLN A 13 -12.88 -0.36 -10.72
CA GLN A 13 -13.05 -0.56 -12.15
C GLN A 13 -12.09 0.26 -13.04
N LEU A 14 -11.48 1.32 -12.49
CA LEU A 14 -10.58 2.20 -13.25
C LEU A 14 -9.10 1.81 -13.11
N PHE A 15 -8.75 1.00 -12.12
CA PHE A 15 -7.37 0.71 -11.77
C PHE A 15 -7.10 -0.80 -11.83
N SER A 16 -5.90 -1.19 -12.24
CA SER A 16 -5.50 -2.61 -12.19
C SER A 16 -4.99 -3.05 -10.83
N ALA A 17 -4.46 -2.11 -10.04
CA ALA A 17 -3.88 -2.32 -8.72
C ALA A 17 -3.58 -0.96 -8.06
N ALA A 18 -3.20 -0.96 -6.78
CA ALA A 18 -2.77 0.25 -6.08
C ALA A 18 -1.47 0.05 -5.29
N ILE A 19 -0.63 1.09 -5.22
CA ILE A 19 0.63 1.13 -4.45
C ILE A 19 0.58 2.29 -3.44
N PRO A 20 -0.13 2.16 -2.30
CA PRO A 20 -0.10 3.17 -1.27
C PRO A 20 1.22 3.14 -0.50
N MET A 21 1.92 4.28 -0.49
CA MET A 21 3.18 4.45 0.23
C MET A 21 3.07 5.53 1.32
N ALA A 22 3.69 5.27 2.47
CA ALA A 22 3.87 6.19 3.60
C ALA A 22 2.56 6.88 4.03
N SER A 23 1.52 6.10 4.33
CA SER A 23 0.20 6.65 4.66
C SER A 23 -0.62 5.72 5.55
N ALA A 24 -1.59 6.28 6.26
CA ALA A 24 -2.57 5.53 7.04
C ALA A 24 -4.00 5.89 6.63
N TYR A 25 -4.67 4.96 5.96
CA TYR A 25 -6.03 5.13 5.45
C TYR A 25 -7.00 4.23 6.23
N PRO A 26 -8.04 4.79 6.89
CA PRO A 26 -8.98 4.01 7.66
C PRO A 26 -9.96 3.27 6.74
N ILE A 27 -9.85 1.95 6.69
CA ILE A 27 -10.74 1.10 5.90
C ILE A 27 -10.91 -0.27 6.57
N GLY A 28 -12.12 -0.82 6.52
CA GLY A 28 -12.44 -2.14 7.08
C GLY A 28 -13.07 -3.10 6.07
N GLU A 29 -13.20 -2.69 4.82
CA GLU A 29 -13.90 -3.43 3.77
C GLU A 29 -12.90 -4.02 2.76
N LYS A 30 -13.42 -4.92 1.91
CA LYS A 30 -12.65 -5.51 0.82
C LYS A 30 -12.42 -4.47 -0.28
N ILE A 31 -11.20 -4.44 -0.82
CA ILE A 31 -10.89 -3.76 -2.07
C ILE A 31 -10.75 -4.82 -3.18
N ASP A 32 -11.38 -4.58 -4.33
CA ASP A 32 -11.45 -5.56 -5.42
C ASP A 32 -10.22 -5.57 -6.34
N VAL A 33 -9.33 -4.60 -6.21
CA VAL A 33 -8.03 -4.57 -6.89
C VAL A 33 -6.92 -4.97 -5.91
N PRO A 34 -5.83 -5.60 -6.39
CA PRO A 34 -4.72 -5.97 -5.53
C PRO A 34 -3.95 -4.73 -5.04
N LEU A 35 -3.45 -4.80 -3.80
CA LEU A 35 -2.73 -3.72 -3.12
C LEU A 35 -1.29 -4.12 -2.78
N TYR A 36 -0.35 -3.21 -3.04
CA TYR A 36 1.04 -3.30 -2.57
C TYR A 36 1.36 -2.10 -1.68
N VAL A 37 1.22 -2.30 -0.37
CA VAL A 37 1.36 -1.24 0.62
C VAL A 37 2.80 -1.15 1.12
N ILE A 38 3.39 0.04 1.06
CA ILE A 38 4.77 0.31 1.49
C ILE A 38 4.73 1.28 2.68
N HIS A 39 5.35 0.92 3.80
CA HIS A 39 5.41 1.79 4.98
C HIS A 39 6.73 1.65 5.73
N CYS A 40 7.10 2.62 6.57
CA CYS A 40 8.33 2.53 7.36
C CYS A 40 8.06 2.51 8.85
N ALA A 41 8.95 1.85 9.61
CA ALA A 41 8.74 1.65 11.04
C ALA A 41 8.97 2.92 11.88
N LYS A 42 9.76 3.86 11.38
CA LYS A 42 10.07 5.14 12.05
C LYS A 42 9.34 6.33 11.41
N ASP A 43 8.21 6.07 10.76
CA ASP A 43 7.38 7.13 10.18
C ASP A 43 6.80 8.00 11.31
N GLU A 44 7.17 9.28 11.32
CA GLU A 44 6.82 10.25 12.34
C GLU A 44 5.40 10.81 12.19
N LEU A 45 4.79 10.67 11.01
CA LEU A 45 3.46 11.22 10.70
C LEU A 45 2.36 10.15 10.76
N PHE A 46 2.69 8.93 10.36
CA PHE A 46 1.79 7.80 10.31
C PHE A 46 2.42 6.61 11.02
N ASP A 47 2.10 6.46 12.31
CA ASP A 47 2.57 5.34 13.10
C ASP A 47 2.29 3.98 12.40
N ILE A 48 3.33 3.16 12.28
CA ILE A 48 3.25 1.88 11.57
C ILE A 48 2.21 0.92 12.17
N SER A 49 1.94 1.00 13.48
CA SER A 49 0.89 0.19 14.13
C SER A 49 -0.50 0.58 13.62
N ARG A 50 -0.73 1.86 13.33
CA ARG A 50 -1.98 2.34 12.72
C ARG A 50 -2.11 1.81 11.30
N THR A 51 -1.04 1.89 10.49
CA THR A 51 -1.04 1.34 9.13
C THR A 51 -1.26 -0.18 9.13
N ARG A 52 -0.57 -0.92 10.00
CA ARG A 52 -0.72 -2.38 10.16
C ARG A 52 -2.14 -2.78 10.50
N ARG A 53 -2.81 -2.04 11.41
CA ARG A 53 -4.20 -2.28 11.76
C ARG A 53 -5.11 -2.29 10.53
N TRP A 54 -4.99 -1.29 9.67
CA TRP A 54 -5.83 -1.18 8.48
C TRP A 54 -5.46 -2.21 7.42
N VAL A 55 -4.17 -2.40 7.17
CA VAL A 55 -3.63 -3.46 6.30
C VAL A 55 -4.20 -4.84 6.66
N TYR A 56 -4.18 -5.22 7.94
CA TYR A 56 -4.68 -6.53 8.36
C TYR A 56 -6.19 -6.63 8.33
N LYS A 57 -6.92 -5.55 8.62
CA LYS A 57 -8.37 -5.52 8.42
C LYS A 57 -8.74 -5.72 6.95
N THR A 58 -8.15 -4.95 6.05
CA THR A 58 -8.41 -5.04 4.60
C THR A 58 -8.03 -6.40 4.03
N LYS A 59 -6.88 -6.96 4.46
CA LYS A 59 -6.46 -8.32 4.08
C LYS A 59 -7.44 -9.37 4.62
N GLY A 60 -7.89 -9.24 5.87
CA GLY A 60 -8.87 -10.13 6.49
C GLY A 60 -10.26 -10.07 5.84
N ALA A 61 -10.61 -8.94 5.23
CA ALA A 61 -11.83 -8.79 4.43
C ALA A 61 -11.76 -9.47 3.04
N GLY A 62 -10.62 -10.05 2.67
CA GLY A 62 -10.44 -10.79 1.40
C GLY A 62 -9.76 -10.00 0.28
N THR A 63 -9.11 -8.87 0.60
CA THR A 63 -8.29 -8.12 -0.38
C THR A 63 -6.97 -8.84 -0.62
N GLU A 64 -6.57 -8.99 -1.89
CA GLU A 64 -5.22 -9.40 -2.24
C GLU A 64 -4.23 -8.28 -1.88
N LEU A 65 -3.52 -8.44 -0.75
CA LEU A 65 -2.72 -7.37 -0.19
C LEU A 65 -1.33 -7.87 0.26
N THR A 66 -0.31 -7.21 -0.30
CA THR A 66 1.08 -7.30 0.12
C THR A 66 1.46 -6.09 0.96
N PHE A 67 2.07 -6.30 2.13
CA PHE A 67 2.57 -5.23 2.99
C PHE A 67 4.08 -5.35 3.15
N VAL A 68 4.80 -4.30 2.77
CA VAL A 68 6.26 -4.20 2.91
C VAL A 68 6.59 -3.10 3.90
N SER A 69 7.39 -3.44 4.91
CA SER A 69 7.89 -2.48 5.88
C SER A 69 9.41 -2.35 5.86
N ASN A 70 9.92 -1.11 5.85
CA ASN A 70 11.34 -0.85 6.08
C ASN A 70 11.58 -0.33 7.51
N ASN A 71 12.45 -1.02 8.26
CA ASN A 71 12.67 -0.74 9.69
C ASN A 71 13.63 0.44 9.96
N LYS A 72 14.33 0.93 8.93
CA LYS A 72 15.38 1.94 9.08
C LYS A 72 14.93 3.35 8.71
N LEU A 73 13.91 3.46 7.86
CA LEU A 73 13.51 4.71 7.23
C LEU A 73 12.47 5.47 8.02
N THR A 74 12.44 6.79 7.81
CA THR A 74 11.45 7.72 8.37
C THR A 74 10.50 8.26 7.30
N HIS A 75 9.50 9.06 7.68
CA HIS A 75 8.51 9.61 6.75
C HIS A 75 9.17 10.53 5.71
N TYR A 76 10.09 11.38 6.17
CA TYR A 76 10.70 12.44 5.35
C TYR A 76 11.82 11.93 4.44
N GLN A 77 12.20 10.67 4.56
CA GLN A 77 13.24 10.05 3.74
C GLN A 77 12.68 9.49 2.43
N GLY A 78 11.94 10.31 1.68
CA GLY A 78 11.26 9.89 0.45
C GLY A 78 12.18 9.22 -0.57
N CYS A 79 13.39 9.74 -0.79
CA CYS A 79 14.38 9.13 -1.69
C CYS A 79 14.84 7.74 -1.27
N SER A 80 14.68 7.38 0.01
CA SER A 80 15.06 6.06 0.51
C SER A 80 14.03 4.97 0.20
N TYR A 81 12.84 5.33 -0.30
CA TYR A 81 11.81 4.36 -0.73
C TYR A 81 12.04 3.82 -2.15
N VAL A 82 13.07 4.28 -2.86
CA VAL A 82 13.26 3.98 -4.29
C VAL A 82 13.31 2.48 -4.56
N ASP A 83 13.99 1.71 -3.72
CA ASP A 83 14.12 0.27 -3.93
C ASP A 83 12.81 -0.48 -3.66
N GLU A 84 12.09 -0.09 -2.61
CA GLU A 84 10.75 -0.58 -2.29
C GLU A 84 9.77 -0.27 -3.41
N LEU A 85 9.81 0.96 -3.94
CA LEU A 85 8.93 1.41 -5.00
C LEU A 85 9.25 0.73 -6.34
N LYS A 86 10.54 0.51 -6.65
CA LYS A 86 10.95 -0.27 -7.83
C LYS A 86 10.42 -1.70 -7.78
N ARG A 87 10.48 -2.36 -6.62
CA ARG A 87 9.91 -3.71 -6.43
C ARG A 87 8.39 -3.71 -6.65
N ALA A 88 7.68 -2.71 -6.12
CA ALA A 88 6.24 -2.57 -6.36
C ALA A 88 5.93 -2.26 -7.84
N GLY A 89 6.78 -1.50 -8.53
CA GLY A 89 6.66 -1.26 -9.97
C GLY A 89 6.81 -2.54 -10.81
N ALA A 90 7.78 -3.40 -10.46
CA ALA A 90 7.95 -4.69 -11.12
C ALA A 90 6.76 -5.64 -10.85
N TRP A 91 6.23 -5.64 -9.63
CA TRP A 91 4.99 -6.34 -9.29
C TRP A 91 3.80 -5.87 -10.14
N LEU A 92 3.62 -4.56 -10.29
CA LEU A 92 2.55 -3.98 -11.11
C LEU A 92 2.68 -4.38 -12.58
N GLN A 93 3.91 -4.38 -13.12
CA GLN A 93 4.17 -4.81 -14.49
C GLN A 93 3.80 -6.28 -14.72
N ASN A 94 3.91 -7.14 -13.71
CA ASN A 94 3.49 -8.54 -13.83
C ASN A 94 1.96 -8.67 -13.87
N ILE A 95 1.24 -7.92 -13.03
CA ILE A 95 -0.23 -7.86 -13.07
C ILE A 95 -0.74 -7.49 -14.47
N TRP A 96 -0.07 -6.54 -15.15
CA TRP A 96 -0.45 -6.15 -16.50
C TRP A 96 -0.17 -7.20 -17.58
N LYS A 97 0.74 -8.15 -17.34
CA LYS A 97 1.03 -9.25 -18.27
C LYS A 97 0.08 -10.42 -18.11
N GLU A 98 -0.55 -10.55 -16.95
CA GLU A 98 -1.50 -11.62 -16.62
C GLU A 98 -2.94 -11.31 -17.07
N LYS A 99 -3.17 -10.10 -17.59
CA LYS A 99 -4.43 -9.65 -18.20
C LYS A 99 -4.36 -9.67 -19.71
#